data_AF-A0A9W6TNP2-F1
#
_entry.id   AF-A0A9W6TNP2-F1
#
_cell.length_a   1.000
_cell.length_b   1.000
_cell.length_c   1.000
_cell.angle_alpha   90.00
_cell.angle_beta   90.00
_cell.angle_gamma   90.00
#
_symmetry.space_group_name_H-M   'P 1'
#
loop_
_entity.id
_entity.type
_entity.pdbx_description
1 polymer ?
#
loop_
_entity_poly.entity_id
_entity_poly.type
_entity_poly.pdbx_seq_one_letter_code
_entity_poly.pdbx_strand_id
1 'polypeptide(L)'
;MRKMYWFVKQSDAFFADAHVFSFGGAQSNAMLALAQLANARRVPFTYFSRELRLQDEDREVEGNLAMARELGMRHVQLHPDAYHELVRTRDFAEFLDGDLRPPPGTRSLYVPQGAAFPEAQDGVRLLAEEINEYVQIEWPDKRFSVVLPCGTGTTALYLAQHLHHDIKLYAVPCVGDSAYLHQQFQQLIDEDPVLQPQTALLPRVITPKRKSRFGRLWWPLFDMYHEVLQETKVDFDLVYGAFAWHTLFSDATVLDEVLDRRSKASTALTWSHEEPTKHVSNDNVERELLYIHTGGTSGNTTMLARYARKNRQM
;
A
#
# COMPACT_ATOMS: atom_id res chain seq x y z
N MET A 1 -6.82 -7.05 -2.34
CA MET A 1 -8.08 -7.72 -1.92
C MET A 1 -8.46 -7.51 -0.47
N ARG A 2 -7.56 -7.63 0.54
CA ARG A 2 -7.94 -7.49 1.97
C ARG A 2 -8.78 -6.25 2.31
N LYS A 3 -8.43 -5.07 1.79
CA LYS A 3 -9.22 -3.84 2.00
C LYS A 3 -10.62 -3.86 1.38
N MET A 4 -10.89 -4.77 0.45
CA MET A 4 -12.23 -4.97 -0.15
C MET A 4 -13.04 -6.03 0.58
N TYR A 5 -12.53 -6.62 1.66
CA TYR A 5 -13.16 -7.75 2.32
C TYR A 5 -14.59 -7.43 2.79
N TRP A 6 -14.83 -6.21 3.28
CA TRP A 6 -16.19 -5.77 3.63
C TRP A 6 -17.15 -5.87 2.45
N PHE A 7 -16.75 -5.40 1.26
CA PHE A 7 -17.55 -5.55 0.05
C PHE A 7 -17.71 -7.01 -0.37
N VAL A 8 -16.66 -7.83 -0.23
CA VAL A 8 -16.72 -9.26 -0.54
C VAL A 8 -17.76 -9.98 0.31
N LYS A 9 -17.99 -9.56 1.56
CA LYS A 9 -19.02 -10.13 2.44
C LYS A 9 -20.44 -9.69 2.13
N GLN A 10 -20.63 -8.64 1.33
CA GLN A 10 -21.96 -8.15 1.00
C GLN A 10 -22.74 -9.16 0.13
N SER A 11 -24.06 -9.15 0.27
CA SER A 11 -24.95 -10.02 -0.50
C SER A 11 -25.14 -9.50 -1.93
N ASP A 12 -25.66 -10.33 -2.83
CA ASP A 12 -26.00 -9.87 -4.18
C ASP A 12 -27.10 -8.80 -4.14
N ALA A 13 -27.99 -8.84 -3.16
CA ALA A 13 -28.99 -7.78 -2.93
C ALA A 13 -28.35 -6.43 -2.56
N PHE A 14 -27.19 -6.41 -1.91
CA PHE A 14 -26.44 -5.18 -1.68
C PHE A 14 -25.89 -4.58 -2.98
N PHE A 15 -25.59 -5.39 -3.99
CA PHE A 15 -25.12 -4.91 -5.29
C PHE A 15 -26.24 -4.70 -6.30
N ALA A 16 -27.46 -5.15 -5.99
CA ALA A 16 -28.64 -4.87 -6.80
C ALA A 16 -28.84 -3.35 -6.92
N ASP A 17 -29.07 -2.91 -8.16
CA ASP A 17 -29.27 -1.52 -8.53
C ASP A 17 -28.16 -0.59 -8.00
N ALA A 18 -26.91 -1.07 -8.02
CA ALA A 18 -25.74 -0.30 -7.62
C ALA A 18 -24.80 -0.02 -8.80
N HIS A 19 -23.97 1.01 -8.66
CA HIS A 19 -22.88 1.31 -9.59
C HIS A 19 -21.65 1.68 -8.77
N VAL A 20 -20.52 1.00 -9.00
CA VAL A 20 -19.26 1.26 -8.29
C VAL A 20 -18.48 2.37 -9.01
N PHE A 21 -17.97 3.33 -8.26
CA PHE A 21 -17.15 4.42 -8.76
C PHE A 21 -15.84 4.50 -7.98
N SER A 22 -14.73 4.67 -8.68
CA SER A 22 -13.43 4.90 -8.02
C SER A 22 -12.50 5.68 -8.93
N PHE A 23 -11.36 6.12 -8.41
CA PHE A 23 -10.36 6.86 -9.16
C PHE A 23 -8.93 6.53 -8.75
N GLY A 24 -7.97 6.92 -9.56
CA GLY A 24 -6.55 6.76 -9.25
C GLY A 24 -5.67 6.60 -10.48
N GLY A 25 -4.53 5.93 -10.29
CA GLY A 25 -3.56 5.70 -11.36
C GLY A 25 -3.94 4.52 -12.26
N ALA A 26 -3.52 4.59 -13.53
CA ALA A 26 -3.76 3.54 -14.53
C ALA A 26 -3.27 2.14 -14.12
N GLN A 27 -2.21 2.06 -13.31
CA GLN A 27 -1.68 0.80 -12.82
C GLN A 27 -2.10 0.49 -11.37
N SER A 28 -3.23 1.03 -10.92
CA SER A 28 -3.72 0.85 -9.55
C SER A 28 -4.10 -0.60 -9.25
N ASN A 29 -3.49 -1.18 -8.22
CA ASN A 29 -3.87 -2.50 -7.70
C ASN A 29 -5.28 -2.50 -7.09
N ALA A 30 -5.69 -1.37 -6.50
CA ALA A 30 -7.04 -1.22 -5.96
C ALA A 30 -8.10 -1.19 -7.07
N MET A 31 -7.78 -0.57 -8.22
CA MET A 31 -8.65 -0.58 -9.39
C MET A 31 -8.86 -1.99 -9.91
N LEU A 32 -7.77 -2.75 -10.12
CA LEU A 32 -7.91 -4.13 -10.61
C LEU A 32 -8.70 -5.00 -9.62
N ALA A 33 -8.44 -4.87 -8.32
CA ALA A 33 -9.20 -5.57 -7.29
C ALA A 33 -10.70 -5.20 -7.31
N LEU A 34 -11.04 -3.93 -7.51
CA LEU A 34 -12.43 -3.48 -7.66
C LEU A 34 -13.06 -4.01 -8.94
N ALA A 35 -12.34 -4.03 -10.06
CA ALA A 35 -12.85 -4.58 -11.32
C ALA A 35 -13.15 -6.08 -11.20
N GLN A 36 -12.29 -6.84 -10.51
CA GLN A 36 -12.52 -8.25 -10.21
C GLN A 36 -13.77 -8.46 -9.35
N LEU A 37 -13.90 -7.68 -8.27
CA LEU A 37 -15.09 -7.70 -7.41
C LEU A 37 -16.36 -7.34 -8.20
N ALA A 38 -16.30 -6.27 -8.99
CA ALA A 38 -17.43 -5.76 -9.75
C ALA A 38 -17.92 -6.77 -10.79
N ASN A 39 -16.99 -7.37 -11.54
CA ASN A 39 -17.29 -8.44 -12.48
C ASN A 39 -17.89 -9.66 -11.78
N ALA A 40 -17.31 -10.10 -10.65
CA ALA A 40 -17.83 -11.24 -9.88
C ALA A 40 -19.24 -10.99 -9.34
N ARG A 41 -19.56 -9.76 -8.95
CA ARG A 41 -20.88 -9.34 -8.44
C ARG A 41 -21.84 -8.85 -9.53
N ARG A 42 -21.40 -8.84 -10.79
CA ARG A 42 -22.15 -8.30 -11.94
C ARG A 42 -22.67 -6.88 -11.71
N VAL A 43 -21.88 -6.06 -11.02
CA VAL A 43 -22.18 -4.65 -10.76
C VAL A 43 -21.37 -3.77 -11.71
N PRO A 44 -21.98 -2.77 -12.37
CA PRO A 44 -21.25 -1.82 -13.19
C PRO A 44 -20.14 -1.11 -12.40
N PHE A 45 -18.99 -0.92 -13.04
CA PHE A 45 -17.85 -0.22 -12.44
C PHE A 45 -17.28 0.82 -13.40
N THR A 46 -17.26 2.08 -12.96
CA THR A 46 -16.59 3.19 -13.66
C THR A 46 -15.37 3.65 -12.88
N TYR A 47 -14.24 3.77 -13.57
CA TYR A 47 -12.97 4.21 -13.00
C TYR A 47 -12.43 5.45 -13.68
N PHE A 48 -12.04 6.44 -12.90
CA PHE A 48 -11.47 7.70 -13.38
C PHE A 48 -9.95 7.73 -13.19
N SER A 49 -9.20 7.97 -14.26
CA SER A 49 -7.77 8.25 -14.17
C SER A 49 -7.43 9.58 -14.83
N ARG A 50 -6.26 10.13 -14.50
CA ARG A 50 -5.67 11.18 -15.33
C ARG A 50 -5.41 10.63 -16.73
N GLU A 51 -5.54 11.48 -17.74
CA GLU A 51 -5.15 11.20 -19.12
C GLU A 51 -3.80 10.46 -19.21
N LEU A 52 -3.79 9.40 -20.02
CA LEU A 52 -2.63 8.61 -20.34
C LEU A 52 -1.90 9.28 -21.50
N ARG A 53 -0.67 9.75 -21.24
CA ARG A 53 0.23 10.19 -22.31
C ARG A 53 0.87 8.96 -22.95
N LEU A 54 0.14 8.29 -23.84
CA LEU A 54 0.68 7.26 -24.70
C LEU A 54 1.52 7.95 -25.79
N GLN A 55 2.80 7.58 -25.90
CA GLN A 55 3.72 8.24 -26.84
C GLN A 55 3.58 7.75 -28.28
N ASP A 56 2.69 6.80 -28.58
CA ASP A 56 2.36 6.34 -29.92
C ASP A 56 0.90 5.84 -29.93
N GLU A 57 0.18 6.03 -31.05
CA GLU A 57 -1.25 5.68 -31.20
C GLU A 57 -1.51 4.16 -31.21
N ASP A 58 -0.47 3.33 -31.43
CA ASP A 58 -0.57 1.87 -31.65
C ASP A 58 -0.17 1.00 -30.45
N ARG A 59 -0.05 1.53 -29.23
CA ARG A 59 0.25 0.70 -28.05
C ARG A 59 -0.97 0.45 -27.17
N GLU A 60 -1.41 -0.81 -27.16
CA GLU A 60 -2.37 -1.31 -26.17
C GLU A 60 -1.86 -1.02 -24.75
N VAL A 61 -2.78 -0.60 -23.88
CA VAL A 61 -2.42 -0.38 -22.47
C VAL A 61 -2.35 -1.73 -21.78
N GLU A 62 -1.14 -2.18 -21.46
CA GLU A 62 -0.90 -3.42 -20.71
C GLU A 62 -1.07 -3.27 -19.19
N GLY A 63 -1.01 -4.40 -18.48
CA GLY A 63 -1.02 -4.46 -17.01
C GLY A 63 -2.41 -4.26 -16.41
N ASN A 64 -2.48 -3.63 -15.24
CA ASN A 64 -3.70 -3.54 -14.44
C ASN A 64 -4.87 -2.88 -15.19
N LEU A 65 -4.62 -1.86 -16.01
CA LEU A 65 -5.68 -1.21 -16.78
C LEU A 65 -6.27 -2.12 -17.85
N ALA A 66 -5.43 -2.86 -18.57
CA ALA A 66 -5.88 -3.83 -19.58
C ALA A 66 -6.81 -4.85 -18.94
N MET A 67 -6.31 -5.50 -17.89
CA MET A 67 -7.05 -6.55 -17.16
C MET A 67 -8.36 -6.02 -16.58
N ALA A 68 -8.37 -4.79 -16.03
CA ALA A 68 -9.59 -4.20 -15.50
C ALA A 68 -10.63 -3.91 -16.60
N ARG A 69 -10.20 -3.44 -17.78
CA ARG A 69 -11.06 -3.23 -18.95
C ARG A 69 -11.63 -4.53 -19.50
N GLU A 70 -10.82 -5.59 -19.57
CA GLU A 70 -11.27 -6.94 -19.95
C GLU A 70 -12.36 -7.49 -19.02
N LEU A 71 -12.32 -7.12 -17.74
CA LEU A 71 -13.34 -7.43 -16.74
C LEU A 71 -14.62 -6.54 -16.85
N GLY A 72 -14.73 -5.71 -17.89
CA GLY A 72 -15.89 -4.85 -18.13
C GLY A 72 -15.87 -3.52 -17.38
N MET A 73 -14.74 -3.14 -16.75
CA MET A 73 -14.62 -1.81 -16.15
C MET A 73 -14.68 -0.71 -17.22
N ARG A 74 -15.58 0.26 -17.03
CA ARG A 74 -15.61 1.47 -17.85
C ARG A 74 -14.52 2.43 -17.39
N HIS A 75 -13.56 2.71 -18.27
CA HIS A 75 -12.47 3.64 -17.98
C HIS A 75 -12.76 5.05 -18.52
N VAL A 76 -12.65 6.06 -17.66
CA VAL A 76 -12.80 7.48 -18.01
C VAL A 76 -11.48 8.20 -17.74
N GLN A 77 -10.98 8.88 -18.75
CA GLN A 77 -9.78 9.72 -18.63
C GLN A 77 -10.18 11.16 -18.42
N LEU A 78 -9.59 11.80 -17.41
CA LEU A 78 -9.82 13.20 -17.07
C LEU A 78 -8.58 14.04 -17.37
N HIS A 79 -8.81 15.25 -17.89
CA HIS A 79 -7.79 16.29 -17.97
C HIS A 79 -7.14 16.51 -16.60
N PRO A 80 -5.84 16.83 -16.50
CA PRO A 80 -5.15 16.97 -15.21
C PRO A 80 -5.87 17.84 -14.17
N ASP A 81 -6.46 18.96 -14.57
CA ASP A 81 -7.18 19.85 -13.64
C ASP A 81 -8.46 19.22 -13.11
N ALA A 82 -9.26 18.59 -13.97
CA ALA A 82 -10.45 17.84 -13.59
C ALA A 82 -10.11 16.65 -12.67
N TYR A 83 -9.02 15.93 -12.97
CA TYR A 83 -8.54 14.85 -12.11
C TYR A 83 -8.09 15.36 -10.74
N HIS A 84 -7.37 16.48 -10.68
CA HIS A 84 -6.97 17.08 -9.40
C HIS A 84 -8.18 17.55 -8.59
N GLU A 85 -9.20 18.09 -9.25
CA GLU A 85 -10.44 18.48 -8.59
C GLU A 85 -11.16 17.26 -8.00
N LEU A 86 -11.32 16.17 -8.76
CA LEU A 86 -11.89 14.91 -8.27
C LEU A 86 -11.10 14.36 -7.06
N VAL A 87 -9.77 14.38 -7.12
CA VAL A 87 -8.92 13.94 -6.00
C VAL A 87 -9.15 14.78 -4.74
N ARG A 88 -9.35 16.10 -4.92
CA ARG A 88 -9.52 17.07 -3.84
C ARG A 88 -10.90 17.01 -3.20
N THR A 89 -11.96 16.97 -4.01
CA THR A 89 -13.36 17.03 -3.54
C THR A 89 -13.93 15.66 -3.23
N ARG A 90 -13.42 14.61 -3.91
CA ARG A 90 -14.04 13.28 -3.98
C ARG A 90 -15.49 13.33 -4.47
N ASP A 91 -15.88 14.41 -5.14
CA ASP A 91 -17.22 14.59 -5.70
C ASP A 91 -17.23 14.09 -7.15
N PHE A 92 -17.99 13.04 -7.38
CA PHE A 92 -18.13 12.45 -8.71
C PHE A 92 -19.26 13.11 -9.50
N ALA A 93 -20.17 13.86 -8.88
CA ALA A 93 -21.41 14.30 -9.50
C ALA A 93 -21.18 15.11 -10.79
N GLU A 94 -20.14 15.95 -10.80
CA GLU A 94 -19.74 16.77 -11.96
C GLU A 94 -19.24 15.92 -13.14
N PHE A 95 -18.82 14.68 -12.90
CA PHE A 95 -18.28 13.76 -13.91
C PHE A 95 -19.28 12.66 -14.34
N LEU A 96 -20.50 12.67 -13.80
CA LEU A 96 -21.56 11.69 -14.09
C LEU A 96 -22.67 12.30 -14.97
N ASP A 97 -22.29 12.69 -16.17
CA ASP A 97 -23.17 13.24 -17.21
C ASP A 97 -23.39 12.27 -18.38
N GLY A 98 -24.38 12.57 -19.23
CA GLY A 98 -24.69 11.79 -20.42
C GLY A 98 -24.72 10.27 -20.17
N ASP A 99 -23.90 9.55 -20.93
CA ASP A 99 -23.79 8.09 -20.84
C ASP A 99 -23.14 7.60 -19.54
N LEU A 100 -22.41 8.45 -18.80
CA LEU A 100 -21.79 8.09 -17.52
C LEU A 100 -22.77 8.13 -16.34
N ARG A 101 -23.92 8.79 -16.52
CA ARG A 101 -24.94 8.87 -15.49
C ARG A 101 -25.63 7.50 -15.29
N PRO A 102 -25.64 6.96 -14.07
CA PRO A 102 -26.40 5.74 -13.79
C PRO A 102 -27.90 5.91 -14.04
N PRO A 103 -28.63 4.82 -14.36
CA PRO A 103 -30.09 4.84 -14.46
C PRO A 103 -30.76 5.41 -13.19
N PRO A 104 -31.93 6.06 -13.31
CA PRO A 104 -32.69 6.51 -12.14
C PRO A 104 -32.95 5.39 -11.15
N GLY A 105 -32.75 5.66 -9.85
CA GLY A 105 -32.88 4.66 -8.78
C GLY A 105 -31.60 3.87 -8.48
N THR A 106 -30.54 4.03 -9.27
CA THR A 106 -29.25 3.38 -9.02
C THR A 106 -28.51 4.02 -7.85
N ARG A 107 -28.01 3.20 -6.93
CA ARG A 107 -27.17 3.63 -5.81
C ARG A 107 -25.71 3.72 -6.23
N SER A 108 -25.08 4.86 -6.01
CA SER A 108 -23.64 5.03 -6.25
C SER A 108 -22.83 4.54 -5.06
N LEU A 109 -21.91 3.59 -5.31
CA LEU A 109 -20.94 3.11 -4.34
C LEU A 109 -19.57 3.72 -4.64
N TYR A 110 -19.19 4.74 -3.87
CA TYR A 110 -17.93 5.44 -4.06
C TYR A 110 -16.81 4.79 -3.26
N VAL A 111 -15.74 4.39 -3.95
CA VAL A 111 -14.54 3.82 -3.33
C VAL A 111 -13.37 4.78 -3.54
N PRO A 112 -12.82 5.38 -2.48
CA PRO A 112 -11.73 6.34 -2.61
C PRO A 112 -10.44 5.69 -3.16
N GLN A 113 -9.53 6.53 -3.65
CA GLN A 113 -8.24 6.08 -4.17
C GLN A 113 -7.56 5.13 -3.18
N GLY A 114 -7.07 4.02 -3.72
CA GLY A 114 -6.35 3.03 -2.93
C GLY A 114 -7.23 2.32 -1.91
N ALA A 115 -8.56 2.43 -1.93
CA ALA A 115 -9.46 1.83 -0.95
C ALA A 115 -9.19 2.34 0.47
N ALA A 116 -8.97 3.65 0.60
CA ALA A 116 -8.74 4.33 1.87
C ALA A 116 -10.07 4.75 2.50
N PHE A 117 -10.80 3.79 3.07
CA PHE A 117 -12.09 3.98 3.71
C PHE A 117 -12.21 3.15 5.00
N PRO A 118 -13.08 3.51 5.95
CA PRO A 118 -13.25 2.83 7.23
C PRO A 118 -13.40 1.31 7.15
N GLU A 119 -14.26 0.85 6.26
CA GLU A 119 -14.60 -0.57 6.11
C GLU A 119 -13.43 -1.42 5.58
N ALA A 120 -12.33 -0.81 5.13
CA ALA A 120 -11.09 -1.53 4.84
C ALA A 120 -10.52 -2.23 6.08
N GLN A 121 -10.82 -1.71 7.28
CA GLN A 121 -10.42 -2.29 8.55
C GLN A 121 -10.86 -3.75 8.70
N ASP A 122 -12.04 -4.13 8.21
CA ASP A 122 -12.59 -5.48 8.37
C ASP A 122 -11.63 -6.57 7.90
N GLY A 123 -11.06 -6.39 6.71
CA GLY A 123 -10.13 -7.37 6.14
C GLY A 123 -8.69 -7.19 6.60
N VAL A 124 -8.30 -5.98 7.02
CA VAL A 124 -6.96 -5.73 7.57
C VAL A 124 -6.85 -6.28 8.99
N ARG A 125 -7.93 -6.24 9.79
CA ARG A 125 -8.01 -6.90 11.09
C ARG A 125 -7.76 -8.40 10.96
N LEU A 126 -8.39 -9.07 9.99
CA LEU A 126 -8.11 -10.49 9.72
C LEU A 126 -6.64 -10.74 9.39
N LEU A 127 -6.02 -9.87 8.59
CA LEU A 127 -4.59 -9.98 8.30
C LEU A 127 -3.73 -9.81 9.58
N ALA A 128 -4.10 -8.89 10.48
CA ALA A 128 -3.40 -8.73 11.75
C ALA A 128 -3.55 -9.95 12.65
N GLU A 129 -4.77 -10.51 12.74
CA GLU A 129 -5.06 -11.73 13.50
C GLU A 129 -4.23 -12.92 12.96
N GLU A 130 -4.17 -13.09 11.64
CA GLU A 130 -3.33 -14.10 10.97
C GLU A 130 -1.84 -13.90 11.29
N ILE A 131 -1.34 -12.66 11.29
CA ILE A 131 0.06 -12.36 11.62
C ILE A 131 0.35 -12.66 13.10
N ASN A 132 -0.54 -12.26 14.00
CA ASN A 132 -0.41 -12.49 15.44
C ASN A 132 -0.37 -13.99 15.73
N GLU A 133 -1.30 -14.75 15.16
CA GLU A 133 -1.38 -16.21 15.29
C GLU A 133 -0.11 -16.87 14.73
N TYR A 134 0.31 -16.51 13.52
CA TYR A 134 1.50 -17.07 12.88
C TYR A 134 2.77 -16.86 13.73
N VAL A 135 3.01 -15.63 14.19
CA VAL A 135 4.18 -15.31 15.02
C VAL A 135 4.13 -16.07 16.35
N GLN A 136 2.98 -16.12 17.00
CA GLN A 136 2.82 -16.77 18.29
C GLN A 136 3.00 -18.29 18.21
N ILE A 137 2.45 -18.94 17.18
CA ILE A 137 2.46 -20.40 17.04
C ILE A 137 3.80 -20.89 16.50
N GLU A 138 4.27 -20.31 15.40
CA GLU A 138 5.46 -20.81 14.69
C GLU A 138 6.77 -20.31 15.34
N TRP A 139 6.71 -19.17 16.04
CA TRP A 139 7.90 -18.48 16.54
C TRP A 139 7.72 -17.89 17.96
N PRO A 140 7.30 -18.68 18.96
CA PRO A 140 6.91 -18.19 20.29
C PRO A 140 8.02 -17.45 21.04
N ASP A 141 9.29 -17.78 20.77
CA ASP A 141 10.46 -17.18 21.42
C ASP A 141 11.09 -16.03 20.61
N LYS A 142 10.46 -15.62 19.51
CA LYS A 142 10.98 -14.58 18.61
C LYS A 142 10.16 -13.31 18.70
N ARG A 143 10.83 -12.20 18.48
CA ARG A 143 10.20 -10.88 18.34
C ARG A 143 10.24 -10.47 16.89
N PHE A 144 9.19 -9.81 16.42
CA PHE A 144 9.08 -9.42 15.01
C PHE A 144 9.01 -7.92 14.81
N SER A 145 9.51 -7.51 13.67
CA SER A 145 9.22 -6.23 13.02
C SER A 145 8.51 -6.51 11.70
N VAL A 146 7.31 -5.95 11.55
CA VAL A 146 6.52 -6.02 10.33
C VAL A 146 6.79 -4.79 9.49
N VAL A 147 7.12 -4.95 8.21
CA VAL A 147 7.36 -3.84 7.28
C VAL A 147 6.44 -3.94 6.07
N LEU A 148 5.86 -2.82 5.64
CA LEU A 148 5.06 -2.77 4.43
C LEU A 148 5.23 -1.46 3.62
N PRO A 149 5.19 -1.54 2.28
CA PRO A 149 5.11 -0.35 1.43
C PRO A 149 3.74 0.34 1.57
N CYS A 150 3.74 1.67 1.55
CA CYS A 150 2.55 2.49 1.76
C CYS A 150 2.33 3.49 0.64
N GLY A 151 1.17 3.37 -0.02
CA GLY A 151 0.59 4.45 -0.83
C GLY A 151 -0.23 5.39 0.05
N THR A 152 -1.50 5.03 0.26
CA THR A 152 -2.44 5.77 1.14
C THR A 152 -2.27 5.43 2.63
N GLY A 153 -1.46 4.44 2.99
CA GLY A 153 -1.22 4.06 4.38
C GLY A 153 -2.34 3.24 5.07
N THR A 154 -3.53 3.13 4.49
CA THR A 154 -4.70 2.45 5.09
C THR A 154 -4.39 1.10 5.73
N THR A 155 -3.62 0.24 5.03
CA THR A 155 -3.24 -1.07 5.57
C THR A 155 -2.36 -0.93 6.82
N ALA A 156 -1.39 -0.02 6.81
CA ALA A 156 -0.49 0.18 7.94
C ALA A 156 -1.22 0.77 9.15
N LEU A 157 -2.14 1.72 8.94
CA LEU A 157 -2.94 2.28 10.03
C LEU A 157 -3.78 1.21 10.71
N TYR A 158 -4.52 0.40 9.94
CA TYR A 158 -5.38 -0.62 10.53
C TYR A 158 -4.61 -1.80 11.10
N LEU A 159 -3.48 -2.20 10.51
CA LEU A 159 -2.60 -3.18 11.15
C LEU A 159 -2.12 -2.68 12.52
N ALA A 160 -1.80 -1.39 12.66
CA ALA A 160 -1.36 -0.83 13.94
C ALA A 160 -2.41 -0.95 15.04
N GLN A 161 -3.71 -0.99 14.71
CA GLN A 161 -4.77 -1.14 15.71
C GLN A 161 -4.91 -2.58 16.24
N HIS A 162 -4.50 -3.58 15.44
CA HIS A 162 -4.86 -4.98 15.68
C HIS A 162 -3.64 -5.91 15.85
N LEU A 163 -2.43 -5.47 15.50
CA LEU A 163 -1.22 -6.24 15.76
C LEU A 163 -0.92 -6.32 17.26
N HIS A 164 -0.36 -7.46 17.68
CA HIS A 164 0.10 -7.64 19.05
C HIS A 164 1.14 -6.57 19.40
N HIS A 165 1.04 -6.00 20.60
CA HIS A 165 1.87 -4.86 21.05
C HIS A 165 3.39 -5.11 20.99
N ASP A 166 3.83 -6.37 21.08
CA ASP A 166 5.24 -6.72 20.94
C ASP A 166 5.75 -6.69 19.50
N ILE A 167 4.88 -6.68 18.50
CA ILE A 167 5.24 -6.58 17.08
C ILE A 167 5.43 -5.11 16.71
N LYS A 168 6.64 -4.75 16.27
CA LYS A 168 6.90 -3.38 15.78
C LYS A 168 6.43 -3.27 14.32
N LEU A 169 5.58 -2.30 14.02
CA LEU A 169 5.09 -2.07 12.65
C LEU A 169 5.76 -0.85 12.02
N TYR A 170 6.33 -1.04 10.83
CA TYR A 170 7.02 0.00 10.06
C TYR A 170 6.36 0.23 8.69
N ALA A 171 6.03 1.49 8.42
CA ALA A 171 5.41 1.93 7.19
C ALA A 171 6.44 2.65 6.29
N VAL A 172 6.62 2.19 5.05
CA VAL A 172 7.50 2.85 4.07
C VAL A 172 6.68 3.77 3.14
N PRO A 173 6.88 5.09 3.14
CA PRO A 173 6.11 6.01 2.30
C PRO A 173 6.58 5.96 0.84
N CYS A 174 5.78 5.36 -0.05
CA CYS A 174 6.13 5.16 -1.47
C CYS A 174 5.58 6.25 -2.41
N VAL A 175 4.46 6.91 -2.06
CA VAL A 175 3.82 7.92 -2.94
C VAL A 175 4.30 9.33 -2.62
N GLY A 176 4.19 9.73 -1.36
CA GLY A 176 4.70 10.98 -0.82
C GLY A 176 5.86 10.74 0.14
N ASP A 177 6.03 11.62 1.12
CA ASP A 177 6.97 11.43 2.22
C ASP A 177 6.25 11.11 3.53
N SER A 178 7.01 11.11 4.63
CA SER A 178 6.49 10.84 5.96
C SER A 178 5.36 11.80 6.34
N ALA A 179 5.47 13.08 5.99
CA ALA A 179 4.43 14.07 6.31
C ALA A 179 3.13 13.78 5.55
N TYR A 180 3.23 13.48 4.25
CA TYR A 180 2.08 13.04 3.46
C TYR A 180 1.41 11.81 4.08
N LEU A 181 2.20 10.80 4.49
CA LEU A 181 1.63 9.57 5.03
C LEU A 181 0.92 9.79 6.38
N HIS A 182 1.47 10.64 7.26
CA HIS A 182 0.79 11.02 8.51
C HIS A 182 -0.52 11.79 8.23
N GLN A 183 -0.55 12.66 7.22
CA GLN A 183 -1.79 13.33 6.83
C GLN A 183 -2.85 12.33 6.34
N GLN A 184 -2.44 11.29 5.59
CA GLN A 184 -3.35 10.22 5.18
C GLN A 184 -3.89 9.43 6.39
N PHE A 185 -3.05 9.15 7.38
CA PHE A 185 -3.51 8.51 8.62
C PHE A 185 -4.50 9.37 9.36
N GLN A 186 -4.20 10.66 9.56
CA GLN A 186 -5.10 11.58 10.26
C GLN A 186 -6.45 11.68 9.57
N GLN A 187 -6.45 11.85 8.24
CA GLN A 187 -7.69 11.90 7.48
C GLN A 187 -8.55 10.63 7.67
N LEU A 188 -7.93 9.46 7.63
CA LEU A 188 -8.66 8.20 7.80
C LEU A 188 -9.13 7.99 9.25
N ILE A 189 -8.37 8.47 10.24
CA ILE A 189 -8.80 8.50 11.65
C ILE A 189 -10.02 9.42 11.81
N ASP A 190 -10.02 10.59 11.19
CA ASP A 190 -11.13 11.55 11.26
C ASP A 190 -12.39 11.02 10.55
N GLU A 191 -12.23 10.23 9.49
CA GLU A 191 -13.31 9.61 8.71
C GLU A 191 -13.89 8.34 9.38
N ASP A 192 -13.12 7.65 10.24
CA ASP A 192 -13.52 6.39 10.88
C ASP A 192 -14.07 6.62 12.30
N PRO A 193 -15.39 6.46 12.52
CA PRO A 193 -16.01 6.74 13.82
C PRO A 193 -15.55 5.81 14.95
N VAL A 194 -14.90 4.69 14.63
CA VAL A 194 -14.36 3.74 15.61
C VAL A 194 -12.99 4.19 16.13
N LEU A 195 -12.27 5.02 15.40
CA LEU A 195 -10.98 5.55 15.82
C LEU A 195 -11.13 6.89 16.54
N GLN A 196 -10.21 7.15 17.47
CA GLN A 196 -10.12 8.43 18.17
C GLN A 196 -8.69 8.97 17.98
N PRO A 197 -8.50 10.25 17.61
CA PRO A 197 -7.16 10.81 17.35
C PRO A 197 -6.16 10.63 18.49
N GLN A 198 -6.63 10.60 19.75
CA GLN A 198 -5.77 10.51 20.92
C GLN A 198 -5.36 9.08 21.29
N THR A 199 -6.09 8.07 20.80
CA THR A 199 -5.86 6.66 21.17
C THR A 199 -5.52 5.78 19.98
N ALA A 200 -5.73 6.25 18.74
CA ALA A 200 -5.36 5.53 17.54
C ALA A 200 -3.86 5.23 17.54
N LEU A 201 -3.52 3.94 17.38
CA LEU A 201 -2.14 3.50 17.29
C LEU A 201 -1.58 3.85 15.90
N LEU A 202 -0.35 4.33 15.82
CA LEU A 202 0.26 4.68 14.53
C LEU A 202 1.44 3.75 14.23
N PRO A 203 1.60 3.30 12.98
CA PRO A 203 2.81 2.61 12.56
C PRO A 203 4.00 3.58 12.61
N ARG A 204 5.21 3.04 12.82
CA ARG A 204 6.43 3.85 12.70
C ARG A 204 6.72 4.12 11.24
N VAL A 205 6.69 5.39 10.82
CA VAL A 205 6.98 5.75 9.42
C VAL A 205 8.48 5.85 9.21
N ILE A 206 9.02 5.02 8.31
CA ILE A 206 10.43 5.09 7.92
C ILE A 206 10.62 6.31 7.02
N THR A 207 11.63 7.14 7.31
CA THR A 207 11.99 8.27 6.45
C THR A 207 13.06 7.84 5.45
N PRO A 208 12.75 7.74 4.14
CA PRO A 208 13.73 7.31 3.16
C PRO A 208 14.85 8.34 3.00
N LYS A 209 16.11 7.88 3.00
CA LYS A 209 17.29 8.72 2.75
C LYS A 209 17.25 9.43 1.40
N ARG A 210 16.66 8.79 0.40
CA ARG A 210 16.47 9.34 -0.94
C ARG A 210 14.98 9.39 -1.27
N LYS A 211 14.50 10.59 -1.60
CA LYS A 211 13.15 10.77 -2.14
C LYS A 211 13.14 10.31 -3.61
N SER A 212 12.14 9.50 -3.97
CA SER A 212 11.80 9.23 -5.37
C SER A 212 10.40 9.73 -5.64
N ARG A 213 10.19 10.36 -6.79
CA ARG A 213 8.84 10.74 -7.21
C ARG A 213 8.09 9.47 -7.58
N PHE A 214 6.89 9.29 -7.01
CA PHE A 214 6.05 8.13 -7.27
C PHE A 214 5.90 7.82 -8.77
N GLY A 215 6.14 6.55 -9.14
CA GLY A 215 6.04 6.06 -10.52
C GLY A 215 7.09 6.57 -11.50
N ARG A 216 8.07 7.38 -11.06
CA ARG A 216 9.20 7.82 -11.88
C ARG A 216 10.24 6.70 -11.97
N LEU A 217 10.76 6.47 -13.18
CA LEU A 217 11.85 5.53 -13.40
C LEU A 217 13.12 5.97 -12.68
N TRP A 218 13.72 5.05 -11.91
CA TRP A 218 14.94 5.28 -11.17
C TRP A 218 15.76 3.97 -11.09
N TRP A 219 16.96 3.96 -11.68
CA TRP A 219 17.77 2.75 -11.84
C TRP A 219 18.06 1.98 -10.55
N PRO A 220 18.33 2.62 -9.39
CA PRO A 220 18.44 1.92 -8.12
C PRO A 220 17.21 1.09 -7.72
N LEU A 221 15.99 1.46 -8.14
CA LEU A 221 14.80 0.62 -7.91
C LEU A 221 14.76 -0.57 -8.85
N PHE A 222 15.22 -0.39 -10.10
CA PHE A 222 15.34 -1.49 -11.05
C PHE A 222 16.39 -2.51 -10.58
N ASP A 223 17.56 -2.02 -10.13
CA ASP A 223 18.63 -2.86 -9.61
C ASP A 223 18.17 -3.60 -8.34
N MET A 224 17.55 -2.90 -7.38
CA MET A 224 17.00 -3.51 -6.17
C MET A 224 15.91 -4.55 -6.47
N TYR A 225 15.02 -4.28 -7.43
CA TYR A 225 14.02 -5.26 -7.87
C TYR A 225 14.68 -6.56 -8.36
N HIS A 226 15.70 -6.46 -9.21
CA HIS A 226 16.39 -7.63 -9.74
C HIS A 226 17.19 -8.37 -8.67
N GLU A 227 17.85 -7.65 -7.76
CA GLU A 227 18.58 -8.24 -6.63
C GLU A 227 17.64 -9.04 -5.73
N VAL A 228 16.53 -8.44 -5.29
CA VAL A 228 15.55 -9.11 -4.43
C VAL A 228 14.92 -10.31 -5.15
N LEU A 229 14.57 -10.18 -6.44
CA LEU A 229 14.04 -11.31 -7.23
C LEU A 229 15.06 -12.43 -7.35
N GLN A 230 16.34 -12.11 -7.56
CA GLN A 230 17.41 -13.10 -7.65
C GLN A 230 17.60 -13.83 -6.32
N GLU A 231 17.64 -13.13 -5.20
CA GLU A 231 17.90 -13.70 -3.88
C GLU A 231 16.69 -14.48 -3.32
N THR A 232 15.48 -13.95 -3.48
CA THR A 232 14.27 -14.51 -2.85
C THR A 232 13.46 -15.43 -3.77
N LYS A 233 13.65 -15.31 -5.10
CA LYS A 233 12.78 -15.90 -6.13
C LYS A 233 11.31 -15.42 -6.08
N VAL A 234 11.03 -14.38 -5.29
CA VAL A 234 9.72 -13.75 -5.19
C VAL A 234 9.72 -12.49 -6.06
N ASP A 235 8.71 -12.39 -6.93
CA ASP A 235 8.50 -11.21 -7.76
C ASP A 235 7.81 -10.11 -6.93
N PHE A 236 8.39 -8.90 -6.93
CA PHE A 236 7.86 -7.73 -6.25
C PHE A 236 7.57 -6.63 -7.27
N ASP A 237 6.62 -5.74 -6.98
CA ASP A 237 6.34 -4.65 -7.92
C ASP A 237 7.46 -3.58 -7.90
N LEU A 238 7.76 -3.01 -9.06
CA LEU A 238 8.82 -2.01 -9.29
C LEU A 238 8.52 -0.63 -8.68
N VAL A 239 7.32 -0.40 -8.14
CA VAL A 239 6.87 0.93 -7.69
C VAL A 239 6.83 1.01 -6.17
N TYR A 240 6.19 0.05 -5.51
CA TYR A 240 6.01 -0.04 -4.07
C TYR A 240 7.03 -1.00 -3.46
N GLY A 241 7.01 -2.26 -3.91
CA GLY A 241 7.86 -3.33 -3.38
C GLY A 241 9.34 -3.01 -3.45
N ALA A 242 9.82 -2.73 -4.67
CA ALA A 242 11.22 -2.37 -4.91
C ALA A 242 11.65 -1.11 -4.13
N PHE A 243 10.77 -0.13 -3.98
CA PHE A 243 11.05 1.08 -3.20
C PHE A 243 11.16 0.80 -1.70
N ALA A 244 10.31 -0.08 -1.16
CA ALA A 244 10.40 -0.46 0.25
C ALA A 244 11.68 -1.24 0.55
N TRP A 245 12.03 -2.22 -0.28
CA TRP A 245 13.31 -2.93 -0.14
C TRP A 245 14.51 -1.99 -0.31
N HIS A 246 14.46 -1.11 -1.30
CA HIS A 246 15.51 -0.10 -1.48
C HIS A 246 15.64 0.78 -0.23
N THR A 247 14.53 1.20 0.36
CA THR A 247 14.54 2.03 1.58
C THR A 247 15.17 1.30 2.76
N LEU A 248 14.84 0.01 2.96
CA LEU A 248 15.40 -0.81 4.03
C LEU A 248 16.92 -1.00 3.88
N PHE A 249 17.42 -1.24 2.67
CA PHE A 249 18.82 -1.59 2.44
C PHE A 249 19.74 -0.42 2.09
N SER A 250 19.20 0.75 1.70
CA SER A 250 20.02 1.92 1.34
C SER A 250 20.62 2.67 2.52
N ASP A 251 20.17 2.35 3.73
CA ASP A 251 20.71 2.92 4.95
C ASP A 251 20.76 1.84 6.05
N ALA A 252 21.97 1.45 6.44
CA ALA A 252 22.16 0.45 7.50
C ALA A 252 21.48 0.85 8.81
N THR A 253 21.36 2.15 9.11
CA THR A 253 20.68 2.62 10.32
C THR A 253 19.18 2.32 10.30
N VAL A 254 18.55 2.31 9.12
CA VAL A 254 17.14 1.93 8.96
C VAL A 254 16.98 0.44 9.21
N LEU A 255 17.85 -0.39 8.62
CA LEU A 255 17.79 -1.83 8.84
C LEU A 255 18.07 -2.19 10.31
N ASP A 256 19.06 -1.55 10.93
CA ASP A 256 19.39 -1.74 12.34
C ASP A 256 18.22 -1.32 13.25
N GLU A 257 17.54 -0.21 12.94
CA GLU A 257 16.33 0.23 13.64
C GLU A 257 15.19 -0.79 13.52
N VAL A 258 14.97 -1.33 12.32
CA VAL A 258 13.91 -2.32 12.06
C VAL A 258 14.22 -3.63 12.78
N LEU A 259 15.45 -4.11 12.74
CA LEU A 259 15.86 -5.36 13.38
C LEU A 259 16.20 -5.19 14.87
N ASP A 260 16.12 -3.98 15.41
CA ASP A 260 16.50 -3.66 16.79
C ASP A 260 17.97 -4.01 17.10
N ARG A 261 18.84 -3.89 16.11
CA ARG A 261 20.28 -4.05 16.26
C ARG A 261 20.82 -2.79 16.94
N ARG A 262 21.11 -2.88 18.24
CA ARG A 262 21.76 -1.76 18.96
C ARG A 262 23.06 -1.41 18.23
N SER A 263 23.29 -0.13 17.96
CA SER A 263 24.61 0.31 17.51
C SER A 263 25.60 -0.04 18.62
N LYS A 264 26.61 -0.85 18.32
CA LYS A 264 27.73 -1.14 19.25
C LYS A 264 28.56 0.11 19.60
N ALA A 265 28.15 1.30 19.15
CA ALA A 265 28.88 2.56 19.29
C ALA A 265 28.64 3.28 20.63
N SER A 266 27.64 2.89 21.44
CA SER A 266 27.31 3.60 22.69
C SER A 266 27.77 2.90 23.98
N THR A 267 28.30 1.68 23.93
CA THR A 267 28.68 0.92 25.15
C THR A 267 30.16 0.97 25.50
N ALA A 268 30.96 1.78 24.79
CA ALA A 268 32.37 2.01 25.14
C ALA A 268 32.55 3.30 25.94
N LEU A 269 31.82 3.52 27.05
CA LEU A 269 32.13 4.60 28.02
C LEU A 269 31.35 4.52 29.34
N THR A 270 31.26 3.36 29.97
CA THR A 270 31.01 3.28 31.42
C THR A 270 31.64 2.01 31.98
N TRP A 271 32.90 2.11 32.40
CA TRP A 271 33.48 1.16 33.34
C TRP A 271 33.08 1.62 34.75
N SER A 272 32.01 1.04 35.28
CA SER A 272 31.73 1.08 36.72
C SER A 272 31.85 -0.34 37.26
N HIS A 273 32.78 -0.53 38.18
CA HIS A 273 32.97 -1.75 38.95
C HIS A 273 31.75 -1.98 39.86
N GLU A 274 30.89 -2.94 39.51
CA GLU A 274 30.00 -3.61 40.46
C GLU A 274 29.60 -4.99 39.90
N GLU A 275 29.60 -6.01 40.76
CA GLU A 275 29.42 -7.42 40.42
C GLU A 275 28.02 -7.72 39.83
N PRO A 276 27.90 -8.60 38.82
CA PRO A 276 26.62 -8.86 38.19
C PRO A 276 25.82 -9.94 38.94
N THR A 277 24.73 -9.53 39.57
CA THR A 277 23.60 -10.43 39.81
C THR A 277 23.04 -10.88 38.45
N LYS A 278 23.00 -12.20 38.22
CA LYS A 278 22.45 -12.80 36.99
C LYS A 278 20.93 -12.66 36.94
N HIS A 279 20.45 -11.48 36.57
CA HIS A 279 19.23 -11.38 35.77
C HIS A 279 19.67 -11.19 34.32
N VAL A 280 19.64 -12.28 33.54
CA VAL A 280 19.75 -12.18 32.09
C VAL A 280 18.43 -11.55 31.62
N SER A 281 18.37 -10.23 31.55
CA SER A 281 17.28 -9.60 30.82
C SER A 281 17.43 -10.00 29.36
N ASN A 282 16.36 -10.55 28.79
CA ASN A 282 16.33 -11.06 27.40
C ASN A 282 16.32 -9.90 26.37
N ASP A 283 16.81 -8.72 26.75
CA ASP A 283 16.68 -7.45 26.02
C ASP A 283 17.61 -7.32 24.81
N ASN A 284 18.30 -8.41 24.45
CA ASN A 284 19.39 -8.39 23.46
C ASN A 284 19.15 -9.30 22.25
N VAL A 285 17.90 -9.74 22.03
CA VAL A 285 17.54 -10.56 20.87
C VAL A 285 17.07 -9.66 19.73
N GLU A 286 17.80 -9.74 18.61
CA GLU A 286 17.44 -9.12 17.32
C GLU A 286 16.02 -9.53 16.91
N ARG A 287 15.28 -8.59 16.31
CA ARG A 287 13.95 -8.86 15.79
C ARG A 287 14.03 -9.52 14.41
N GLU A 288 13.19 -10.51 14.19
CA GLU A 288 12.96 -11.08 12.87
C GLU A 288 12.16 -10.09 12.01
N LEU A 289 12.44 -10.04 10.71
CA LEU A 289 11.73 -9.20 9.75
C LEU A 289 10.61 -9.99 9.06
N LEU A 290 9.37 -9.51 9.18
CA LEU A 290 8.24 -9.97 8.38
C LEU A 290 7.85 -8.87 7.38
N TYR A 291 8.13 -9.11 6.10
CA TYR A 291 7.77 -8.18 5.03
C TYR A 291 6.38 -8.51 4.45
N ILE A 292 5.46 -7.55 4.41
CA ILE A 292 4.15 -7.73 3.78
C ILE A 292 4.25 -7.38 2.29
N HIS A 293 4.23 -8.41 1.45
CA HIS A 293 4.11 -8.23 0.01
C HIS A 293 2.67 -7.85 -0.37
N THR A 294 2.47 -6.60 -0.81
CA THR A 294 1.14 -6.05 -1.15
C THR A 294 0.66 -6.36 -2.58
N GLY A 295 1.30 -7.28 -3.30
CA GLY A 295 1.04 -7.58 -4.70
C GLY A 295 1.53 -6.50 -5.67
N GLY A 296 0.91 -6.41 -6.86
CA GLY A 296 1.16 -5.37 -7.85
C GLY A 296 2.14 -5.70 -8.97
N THR A 297 2.62 -6.95 -9.01
CA THR A 297 3.55 -7.45 -10.03
C THR A 297 2.99 -7.37 -11.45
N SER A 298 1.67 -7.43 -11.63
CA SER A 298 1.01 -7.19 -12.93
C SER A 298 1.29 -5.80 -13.51
N GLY A 299 1.66 -4.81 -12.68
CA GLY A 299 2.11 -3.50 -13.14
C GLY A 299 3.55 -3.51 -13.68
N ASN A 300 4.36 -4.53 -13.39
CA ASN A 300 5.76 -4.61 -13.79
C ASN A 300 5.95 -4.57 -15.29
N THR A 301 5.06 -5.20 -16.08
CA THR A 301 5.16 -5.21 -17.55
C THR A 301 5.29 -3.78 -18.10
N THR A 302 4.43 -2.87 -17.64
CA THR A 302 4.47 -1.46 -18.06
C THR A 302 5.71 -0.72 -17.56
N MET A 303 6.19 -1.02 -16.35
CA MET A 303 7.39 -0.40 -15.77
C MET A 303 8.66 -0.86 -16.48
N LEU A 304 8.81 -2.16 -16.73
CA LEU A 304 9.92 -2.76 -17.45
C LEU A 304 10.00 -2.24 -18.89
N ALA A 305 8.86 -2.16 -19.59
CA ALA A 305 8.81 -1.57 -20.92
C ALA A 305 9.29 -0.10 -20.91
N ARG A 306 8.91 0.67 -19.88
CA ARG A 306 9.37 2.06 -19.69
C ARG A 306 10.88 2.12 -19.40
N TYR A 307 11.44 1.22 -18.60
CA TYR A 307 12.88 1.12 -18.36
C TYR A 307 13.65 0.75 -19.63
N ALA A 308 13.15 -0.18 -20.45
CA ALA A 308 13.81 -0.54 -21.71
C ALA A 308 13.96 0.64 -22.68
N ARG A 309 13.03 1.61 -22.65
CA ARG A 309 13.10 2.85 -23.45
C ARG A 309 14.02 3.90 -22.86
N LYS A 310 14.12 3.96 -21.54
CA LYS A 310 15.03 4.87 -20.84
C LYS A 310 16.41 4.25 -20.96
N ASN A 311 17.24 4.69 -21.90
CA ASN A 311 18.60 4.15 -22.03
C ASN A 311 19.38 4.35 -20.70
N ARG A 312 20.05 3.32 -20.19
CA ARG A 312 20.82 3.40 -18.92
C ARG A 312 22.07 4.27 -19.03
N GLN A 313 22.51 4.51 -20.27
CA GLN A 313 23.73 5.25 -20.59
C GLN A 313 23.54 6.77 -20.77
N MET A 314 22.34 7.30 -20.50
CA MET A 314 22.07 8.74 -20.36
C MET A 314 21.82 9.11 -18.90
#